data_AF-A0A534ZJ63-F1
#
_entry.id   AF-A0A534ZJ63-F1
#
_cell.length_a   1.000
_cell.length_b   1.000
_cell.length_c   1.000
_cell.angle_alpha   90.00
_cell.angle_beta   90.00
_cell.angle_gamma   90.00
#
_symmetry.space_group_name_H-M   'P 1'
#
loop_
_entity.id
_entity.type
_entity.pdbx_description
1 polymer ?
#
loop_
_entity_poly.entity_id
_entity_poly.type
_entity_poly.pdbx_seq_one_letter_code
_entity_poly.pdbx_strand_id
1 'polypeptide(L)'
;MATTPPTGLFALSVRRLRRAMLILALLMPVAAHALVCGDGLPDLGEECDLGAANGAPDTCCTSDCHLRASGEVCRAAAGACDAAETCNGLVPLCPADLKSTDVCRPSAGNCDVAEVCDGVSNDCPPDGFLPPIIVCRPSAGACDLAESCTGSAASCPPDAKSTDVCRPSAGACDVAESCDGVTDDCPSDQLEPSTTVCRPAAGACDAAESCTGLSAACPPDLKSVAVCRPAADLCDLPEVCDGVSDVCPPDDFAPPFTVCRPSAGACDPAETCTGTSPSCPADAKSTDVCRPSAGPCDVAESCDGVGDACPPDVFEPPSTVCRASAGACDAAETCTGSGAACPPDLKSTGVCRAAAGGCDVAESCDGVSDACPSDTVIPAGIVCRPAAGGCDVAETCTGASAFCPADAKSTAVCRPSAGPCDLAESCDGVGDSCPADDFVSAGTVCRPSAGGCDPPETCTGIAATCPPDV
;
A
#
# COMPACT_ATOMS: atom_id res chain seq x y z
N MET A 1 53.42 -2.63 67.39
CA MET A 1 53.28 -2.58 68.86
C MET A 1 54.62 -3.04 69.44
N ALA A 2 55.47 -2.13 69.88
CA ALA A 2 55.51 -1.63 71.25
C ALA A 2 55.93 -2.71 72.28
N THR A 3 57.05 -2.41 72.96
CA THR A 3 57.38 -2.71 74.37
C THR A 3 57.69 -4.16 74.79
N THR A 4 58.97 -4.36 75.14
CA THR A 4 59.53 -5.28 76.17
C THR A 4 58.91 -5.06 77.57
N PRO A 5 59.28 -5.85 78.61
CA PRO A 5 59.28 -7.31 78.86
C PRO A 5 58.42 -7.62 80.13
N PRO A 6 58.50 -8.79 80.82
CA PRO A 6 59.49 -8.94 81.90
C PRO A 6 59.98 -10.39 82.23
N THR A 7 60.89 -10.38 83.19
CA THR A 7 61.75 -11.35 83.92
C THR A 7 61.12 -12.55 84.68
N GLY A 8 61.95 -13.59 84.92
CA GLY A 8 61.87 -14.50 86.09
C GLY A 8 62.49 -15.89 85.83
N LEU A 9 63.78 -16.14 86.07
CA LEU A 9 64.40 -16.73 87.28
C LEU A 9 63.72 -18.00 87.85
N PHE A 10 64.35 -19.17 87.65
CA PHE A 10 64.37 -20.27 88.63
C PHE A 10 65.70 -21.03 88.56
N ALA A 11 66.36 -21.13 89.71
CA ALA A 11 67.58 -21.88 89.97
C ALA A 11 67.25 -23.18 90.70
N LEU A 12 68.02 -24.25 90.46
CA LEU A 12 68.30 -25.41 91.34
C LEU A 12 69.37 -26.26 90.60
N SER A 13 70.66 -26.29 91.01
CA SER A 13 71.22 -27.00 92.18
C SER A 13 70.87 -28.50 92.11
N VAL A 14 71.76 -29.50 92.08
CA VAL A 14 72.93 -29.79 92.91
C VAL A 14 73.63 -30.99 92.24
N ARG A 15 74.97 -31.03 92.19
CA ARG A 15 75.74 -32.26 92.50
C ARG A 15 77.16 -31.89 92.94
N ARG A 16 77.25 -31.63 94.24
CA ARG A 16 78.37 -32.00 95.14
C ARG A 16 78.92 -33.40 94.74
N LEU A 17 80.16 -33.82 94.91
CA LEU A 17 81.33 -33.43 95.69
C LEU A 17 82.46 -34.42 95.27
N ARG A 18 83.73 -34.02 95.21
CA ARG A 18 84.89 -34.86 95.63
C ARG A 18 85.94 -33.90 96.21
N ARG A 19 85.98 -33.73 97.54
CA ARG A 19 86.72 -34.49 98.58
C ARG A 19 88.24 -34.36 98.49
N ALA A 20 88.85 -33.80 99.54
CA ALA A 20 90.24 -34.00 99.89
C ALA A 20 90.40 -34.09 101.42
N MET A 21 91.12 -35.14 101.85
CA MET A 21 91.86 -35.28 103.13
C MET A 21 91.04 -35.27 104.44
N LEU A 22 91.25 -36.13 105.44
CA LEU A 22 92.31 -37.08 105.81
C LEU A 22 91.76 -37.87 107.03
N ILE A 23 92.34 -39.04 107.34
CA ILE A 23 92.49 -39.68 108.68
C ILE A 23 91.90 -41.11 108.80
N LEU A 24 92.82 -42.02 109.12
CA LEU A 24 92.72 -43.35 109.74
C LEU A 24 92.15 -44.51 108.91
N ALA A 25 92.71 -45.71 108.90
CA ALA A 25 94.02 -46.29 109.23
C ALA A 25 93.82 -47.79 109.05
N LEU A 26 94.79 -48.47 108.41
CA LEU A 26 94.97 -49.92 108.43
C LEU A 26 93.82 -50.73 107.78
N LEU A 27 94.11 -52.01 107.47
CA LEU A 27 93.15 -53.12 107.27
C LEU A 27 93.00 -53.67 105.84
N MET A 28 93.68 -54.81 105.72
CA MET A 28 93.42 -56.01 104.92
C MET A 28 93.96 -56.06 103.50
N PRO A 29 94.58 -57.20 103.13
CA PRO A 29 95.58 -57.26 102.07
C PRO A 29 94.96 -57.48 100.70
N VAL A 30 95.63 -56.90 99.72
CA VAL A 30 95.48 -57.08 98.28
C VAL A 30 95.56 -58.57 97.95
N ALA A 31 94.44 -59.15 97.55
CA ALA A 31 94.42 -60.41 96.83
C ALA A 31 94.83 -60.13 95.38
N ALA A 32 95.77 -60.92 94.86
CA ALA A 32 96.05 -61.00 93.44
C ALA A 32 94.72 -61.31 92.73
N HIS A 33 94.19 -60.35 91.99
CA HIS A 33 93.03 -60.60 91.14
C HIS A 33 93.52 -61.49 90.01
N ALA A 34 92.86 -62.63 89.84
CA ALA A 34 93.14 -63.52 88.73
C ALA A 34 92.78 -62.75 87.45
N LEU A 35 93.66 -62.80 86.44
CA LEU A 35 93.37 -62.29 85.09
C LEU A 35 92.13 -63.02 84.56
N VAL A 36 90.96 -62.42 84.73
CA VAL A 36 89.67 -63.04 84.44
C VAL A 36 88.84 -62.07 83.64
N CYS A 37 88.77 -62.34 82.35
CA CYS A 37 87.87 -61.65 81.45
C CYS A 37 86.44 -61.66 81.99
N GLY A 38 85.87 -60.48 82.18
CA GLY A 38 84.50 -60.29 82.68
C GLY A 38 84.41 -59.84 84.13
N ASP A 39 85.49 -59.38 84.76
CA ASP A 39 85.48 -58.81 86.10
C ASP A 39 85.28 -57.27 86.11
N GLY A 40 85.35 -56.65 84.93
CA GLY A 40 85.12 -55.23 84.70
C GLY A 40 86.35 -54.34 84.85
N LEU A 41 87.55 -54.93 84.94
CA LEU A 41 88.82 -54.24 84.97
C LEU A 41 89.72 -54.77 83.84
N PRO A 42 90.13 -53.92 82.87
CA PRO A 42 91.03 -54.37 81.80
C PRO A 42 92.37 -54.87 82.36
N ASP A 43 92.57 -56.19 82.29
CA ASP A 43 93.77 -56.85 82.79
C ASP A 43 94.84 -57.05 81.69
N LEU A 44 96.03 -57.51 82.09
CA LEU A 44 97.17 -57.64 81.17
C LEU A 44 96.96 -58.77 80.14
N GLY A 45 96.66 -58.40 78.90
CA GLY A 45 96.34 -59.34 77.81
C GLY A 45 94.93 -59.13 77.24
N GLU A 46 94.12 -58.33 77.92
CA GLU A 46 92.80 -57.90 77.48
C GLU A 46 92.90 -56.51 76.84
N GLU A 47 92.10 -56.29 75.80
CA GLU A 47 91.99 -54.99 75.14
C GLU A 47 90.80 -54.20 75.71
N CYS A 48 89.87 -54.91 76.37
CA CYS A 48 88.70 -54.36 77.04
C CYS A 48 88.16 -55.31 78.09
N ASP A 49 87.53 -54.79 79.14
CA ASP A 49 86.68 -55.58 80.02
C ASP A 49 85.51 -54.74 80.54
N LEU A 50 84.29 -55.09 80.11
CA LEU A 50 83.03 -54.47 80.52
C LEU A 50 82.26 -55.36 81.52
N GLY A 51 82.91 -56.38 82.07
CA GLY A 51 82.31 -57.32 82.98
C GLY A 51 81.34 -58.26 82.27
N ALA A 52 80.17 -58.47 82.88
CA ALA A 52 79.09 -59.27 82.29
C ALA A 52 78.53 -58.72 80.95
N ALA A 53 78.93 -57.51 80.53
CA ALA A 53 78.53 -56.92 79.25
C ALA A 53 79.48 -57.30 78.08
N ASN A 54 80.51 -58.10 78.33
CA ASN A 54 81.38 -58.64 77.29
C ASN A 54 80.56 -59.52 76.33
N GLY A 55 80.71 -59.28 75.02
CA GLY A 55 79.96 -59.96 73.97
C GLY A 55 78.50 -59.49 73.81
N ALA A 56 78.04 -58.49 74.56
CA ALA A 56 76.69 -57.96 74.42
C ALA A 56 76.47 -57.24 73.07
N PRO A 57 75.23 -57.22 72.55
CA PRO A 57 74.87 -56.66 71.23
C PRO A 57 74.82 -55.12 71.18
N ASP A 58 75.40 -54.42 72.16
CA ASP A 58 75.54 -52.96 72.24
C ASP A 58 76.95 -52.56 72.74
N THR A 59 77.93 -53.46 72.59
CA THR A 59 79.30 -53.27 73.05
C THR A 59 80.32 -53.65 72.00
N CYS A 60 81.46 -52.94 72.02
CA CYS A 60 82.63 -53.22 71.19
C CYS A 60 83.64 -54.16 71.85
N CYS A 61 83.25 -54.78 72.97
CA CYS A 61 84.07 -55.78 73.65
C CYS A 61 83.50 -57.17 73.36
N THR A 62 84.33 -58.06 72.83
CA THR A 62 83.96 -59.47 72.58
C THR A 62 83.82 -60.22 73.91
N SER A 63 83.23 -61.41 73.89
CA SER A 63 83.10 -62.26 75.09
C SER A 63 84.45 -62.71 75.67
N ASP A 64 85.52 -62.60 74.88
CA ASP A 64 86.89 -62.99 75.22
C ASP A 64 87.78 -61.77 75.54
N CYS A 65 87.19 -60.61 75.86
CA CYS A 65 87.90 -59.39 76.29
C CYS A 65 88.86 -58.77 75.26
N HIS A 66 88.59 -59.04 73.97
CA HIS A 66 89.21 -58.35 72.84
C HIS A 66 88.28 -57.28 72.27
N LEU A 67 88.88 -56.20 71.75
CA LEU A 67 88.11 -55.20 71.03
C LEU A 67 87.64 -55.78 69.70
N ARG A 68 86.36 -55.57 69.39
CA ARG A 68 85.81 -55.83 68.06
C ARG A 68 86.59 -55.06 67.00
N ALA A 69 86.71 -55.64 65.81
CA ALA A 69 87.49 -55.03 64.74
C ALA A 69 86.86 -53.70 64.28
N SER A 70 87.68 -52.81 63.72
CA SER A 70 87.18 -51.57 63.12
C SER A 70 86.22 -51.88 61.96
N GLY A 71 85.04 -51.26 61.97
CA GLY A 71 83.95 -51.52 61.01
C GLY A 71 82.99 -52.66 61.42
N GLU A 72 83.25 -53.37 62.52
CA GLU A 72 82.33 -54.38 63.03
C GLU A 72 81.11 -53.71 63.69
N VAL A 73 79.90 -54.13 63.31
CA VAL A 73 78.64 -53.55 63.78
C VAL A 73 78.41 -53.93 65.25
N CYS A 74 78.38 -52.93 66.13
CA CYS A 74 78.06 -53.12 67.55
C CYS A 74 76.61 -52.78 67.88
N ARG A 75 75.91 -52.02 67.03
CA ARG A 75 74.45 -51.88 67.06
C ARG A 75 73.95 -51.84 65.61
N ALA A 76 73.00 -52.71 65.28
CA ALA A 76 72.42 -52.76 63.94
C ALA A 76 71.40 -51.64 63.74
N ALA A 77 71.30 -51.13 62.52
CA ALA A 77 70.26 -50.18 62.12
C ALA A 77 68.86 -50.75 62.41
N ALA A 78 68.04 -50.00 63.13
CA ALA A 78 66.67 -50.35 63.51
C ALA A 78 65.58 -49.66 62.66
N GLY A 79 65.92 -49.16 61.46
CA GLY A 79 64.99 -48.51 60.54
C GLY A 79 65.73 -47.73 59.44
N ALA A 80 64.99 -47.06 58.55
CA ALA A 80 65.57 -46.30 57.45
C ALA A 80 66.27 -44.99 57.89
N CYS A 81 65.98 -44.51 59.11
CA CYS A 81 66.60 -43.32 59.72
C CYS A 81 67.64 -43.66 60.77
N ASP A 82 68.05 -44.92 60.86
CA ASP A 82 69.01 -45.39 61.84
C ASP A 82 70.27 -45.91 61.15
N ALA A 83 71.44 -45.36 61.50
CA ALA A 83 72.70 -45.83 60.96
C ALA A 83 73.25 -46.92 61.88
N ALA A 84 73.75 -48.02 61.31
CA ALA A 84 74.41 -49.03 62.12
C ALA A 84 75.70 -48.48 62.73
N GLU A 85 75.84 -48.52 64.05
CA GLU A 85 77.06 -48.11 64.73
C GLU A 85 78.11 -49.21 64.63
N THR A 86 79.28 -48.82 64.16
CA THR A 86 80.43 -49.71 64.05
C THR A 86 81.51 -49.36 65.05
N CYS A 87 82.17 -50.37 65.58
CA CYS A 87 83.36 -50.21 66.40
C CYS A 87 84.48 -49.56 65.59
N ASN A 88 85.26 -48.69 66.23
CA ASN A 88 86.47 -48.12 65.64
C ASN A 88 87.73 -48.96 65.91
N GLY A 89 87.60 -50.05 66.68
CA GLY A 89 88.70 -50.90 67.13
C GLY A 89 89.59 -50.30 68.23
N LEU A 90 89.16 -49.21 68.87
CA LEU A 90 89.96 -48.46 69.86
C LEU A 90 89.30 -48.32 71.22
N VAL A 91 87.97 -48.41 71.30
CA VAL A 91 87.21 -48.26 72.56
C VAL A 91 86.19 -49.39 72.74
N PRO A 92 85.92 -49.82 73.98
CA PRO A 92 85.05 -50.98 74.24
C PRO A 92 83.56 -50.65 74.22
N LEU A 93 83.20 -49.38 74.26
CA LEU A 93 81.83 -48.91 74.21
C LEU A 93 81.39 -48.73 72.76
N CYS A 94 80.20 -49.20 72.43
CA CYS A 94 79.59 -48.86 71.15
C CYS A 94 79.32 -47.34 71.11
N PRO A 95 79.52 -46.67 69.96
CA PRO A 95 79.19 -45.26 69.80
C PRO A 95 77.74 -44.93 70.20
N ALA A 96 77.51 -43.65 70.51
CA ALA A 96 76.18 -43.17 70.83
C ALA A 96 75.23 -43.41 69.66
N ASP A 97 73.98 -43.76 69.98
CA ASP A 97 72.91 -44.05 69.04
C ASP A 97 72.56 -42.80 68.22
N LEU A 98 73.03 -42.73 66.98
CA LEU A 98 72.95 -41.52 66.16
C LEU A 98 71.97 -41.76 65.02
N LYS A 99 70.83 -41.07 65.10
CA LYS A 99 69.83 -41.10 64.04
C LYS A 99 70.24 -40.18 62.89
N SER A 100 69.91 -40.62 61.69
CA SER A 100 70.20 -39.89 60.47
C SER A 100 69.43 -38.58 60.43
N THR A 101 69.95 -37.61 59.68
CA THR A 101 69.23 -36.40 59.23
C THR A 101 69.15 -36.33 57.71
N ASP A 102 69.47 -37.42 57.03
CA ASP A 102 69.45 -37.52 55.59
C ASP A 102 68.04 -37.86 55.08
N VAL A 103 67.87 -37.76 53.76
CA VAL A 103 66.64 -38.18 53.09
C VAL A 103 66.51 -39.71 53.21
N CYS A 104 65.48 -40.17 53.93
CA CYS A 104 65.18 -41.60 54.05
C CYS A 104 64.26 -42.10 52.92
N ARG A 105 63.47 -41.21 52.32
CA ARG A 105 62.68 -41.50 51.12
C ARG A 105 62.78 -40.32 50.13
N PRO A 106 63.32 -40.53 48.92
CA PRO A 106 63.33 -39.49 47.89
C PRO A 106 61.92 -39.28 47.34
N SER A 107 61.66 -38.07 46.81
CA SER A 107 60.43 -37.75 46.10
C SER A 107 60.26 -38.64 44.86
N ALA A 108 59.14 -39.34 44.76
CA ALA A 108 58.79 -40.27 43.68
C ALA A 108 58.01 -39.60 42.53
N GLY A 109 57.73 -38.30 42.60
CA GLY A 109 57.01 -37.56 41.57
C GLY A 109 56.86 -36.08 41.87
N ASN A 110 56.30 -35.33 40.93
CA ASN A 110 56.11 -33.88 41.04
C ASN A 110 55.07 -33.43 42.10
N CYS A 111 54.35 -34.37 42.71
CA CYS A 111 53.44 -34.13 43.84
C CYS A 111 53.94 -34.70 45.17
N ASP A 112 55.18 -35.15 45.22
CA ASP A 112 55.73 -35.87 46.36
C ASP A 112 56.81 -35.06 47.08
N VAL A 113 56.85 -35.14 48.41
CA VAL A 113 57.86 -34.46 49.23
C VAL A 113 58.85 -35.51 49.72
N ALA A 114 60.15 -35.25 49.60
CA ALA A 114 61.14 -36.15 50.17
C ALA A 114 61.09 -36.09 51.71
N GLU A 115 61.04 -37.24 52.39
CA GLU A 115 61.10 -37.31 53.84
C GLU A 115 62.55 -37.33 54.30
N VAL A 116 62.80 -36.48 55.26
CA VAL A 116 64.09 -36.31 55.91
C VAL A 116 63.95 -36.82 57.33
N CYS A 117 64.91 -37.62 57.76
CA CYS A 117 64.98 -38.05 59.13
C CYS A 117 65.11 -36.84 60.07
N ASP A 118 64.45 -36.88 61.22
CA ASP A 118 64.43 -35.77 62.18
C ASP A 118 65.63 -35.76 63.14
N GLY A 119 66.51 -36.75 63.02
CA GLY A 119 67.63 -36.96 63.94
C GLY A 119 67.22 -37.52 65.31
N VAL A 120 65.99 -38.04 65.45
CA VAL A 120 65.45 -38.57 66.72
C VAL A 120 64.79 -39.94 66.55
N SER A 121 64.02 -40.16 65.49
CA SER A 121 63.31 -41.43 65.21
C SER A 121 64.15 -42.42 64.39
N ASN A 122 63.99 -43.72 64.66
CA ASN A 122 64.57 -44.79 63.84
C ASN A 122 63.83 -44.96 62.51
N ASP A 123 62.53 -44.64 62.52
CA ASP A 123 61.64 -44.79 61.39
C ASP A 123 61.62 -43.51 60.56
N CYS A 124 61.58 -43.69 59.24
CA CYS A 124 61.32 -42.60 58.31
C CYS A 124 59.93 -42.02 58.60
N PRO A 125 59.75 -40.68 58.56
CA PRO A 125 58.43 -40.08 58.67
C PRO A 125 57.43 -40.68 57.68
N PRO A 126 56.12 -40.64 57.98
CA PRO A 126 55.10 -41.08 57.04
C PRO A 126 55.19 -40.33 55.71
N ASP A 127 54.87 -41.04 54.62
CA ASP A 127 54.85 -40.51 53.25
C ASP A 127 53.97 -39.26 53.15
N GLY A 128 54.59 -38.14 52.78
CA GLY A 128 54.00 -36.81 52.70
C GLY A 128 53.91 -36.30 51.26
N PHE A 129 52.73 -35.82 50.88
CA PHE A 129 52.48 -35.27 49.56
C PHE A 129 52.34 -33.75 49.58
N LEU A 130 52.65 -33.12 48.45
CA LEU A 130 52.40 -31.69 48.26
C LEU A 130 50.90 -31.39 48.36
N PRO A 131 50.50 -30.24 48.95
CA PRO A 131 49.10 -29.93 49.21
C PRO A 131 48.30 -29.73 47.93
N PRO A 132 46.96 -29.87 47.98
CA PRO A 132 46.13 -29.93 46.78
C PRO A 132 45.94 -28.61 46.00
N ILE A 133 46.74 -27.61 46.33
CA ILE A 133 46.78 -26.30 45.68
C ILE A 133 48.04 -26.12 44.82
N ILE A 134 48.99 -27.07 44.89
CA ILE A 134 50.21 -27.00 44.10
C ILE A 134 49.91 -27.54 42.71
N VAL A 135 50.03 -26.66 41.72
CA VAL A 135 49.91 -27.01 40.31
C VAL A 135 51.11 -27.87 39.91
N CYS A 136 50.85 -29.12 39.53
CA CYS A 136 51.85 -30.08 39.12
C CYS A 136 51.98 -30.19 37.59
N ARG A 137 50.93 -29.80 36.87
CA ARG A 137 50.94 -29.57 35.43
C ARG A 137 50.19 -28.25 35.14
N PRO A 138 50.85 -27.22 34.60
CA PRO A 138 50.17 -26.00 34.18
C PRO A 138 49.39 -26.25 32.89
N SER A 139 48.31 -25.49 32.69
CA SER A 139 47.55 -25.48 31.45
C SER A 139 48.42 -25.08 30.25
N ALA A 140 48.36 -25.89 29.18
CA ALA A 140 49.07 -25.72 27.92
C ALA A 140 48.29 -24.93 26.86
N GLY A 141 47.01 -24.62 27.11
CA GLY A 141 46.14 -23.91 26.17
C GLY A 141 44.76 -23.60 26.75
N ALA A 142 43.92 -22.88 26.01
CA ALA A 142 42.61 -22.45 26.49
C ALA A 142 41.63 -23.61 26.80
N CYS A 143 41.91 -24.81 26.28
CA CYS A 143 41.14 -26.03 26.51
C CYS A 143 41.81 -27.03 27.46
N ASP A 144 42.96 -26.66 28.03
CA ASP A 144 43.69 -27.50 28.98
C ASP A 144 43.47 -27.04 30.42
N LEU A 145 43.13 -27.95 31.32
CA LEU A 145 42.95 -27.63 32.73
C LEU A 145 44.28 -27.79 33.46
N ALA A 146 44.61 -26.86 34.36
CA ALA A 146 45.78 -27.05 35.20
C ALA A 146 45.50 -28.08 36.30
N GLU A 147 46.29 -29.14 36.39
CA GLU A 147 46.18 -30.13 37.45
C GLU A 147 46.95 -29.69 38.68
N SER A 148 46.25 -29.76 39.81
CA SER A 148 46.87 -29.64 41.12
C SER A 148 47.06 -31.02 41.72
N CYS A 149 48.05 -31.15 42.59
CA CYS A 149 48.24 -32.34 43.40
C CYS A 149 46.94 -32.68 44.16
N THR A 150 46.77 -33.94 44.55
CA THR A 150 45.59 -34.33 45.34
C THR A 150 45.82 -34.21 46.84
N GLY A 151 47.07 -34.01 47.27
CA GLY A 151 47.49 -34.16 48.67
C GLY A 151 47.57 -35.62 49.14
N SER A 152 47.42 -36.59 48.24
CA SER A 152 47.32 -38.01 48.58
C SER A 152 48.04 -38.97 47.62
N ALA A 153 48.71 -38.44 46.58
CA ALA A 153 49.43 -39.23 45.59
C ALA A 153 50.70 -38.51 45.13
N ALA A 154 51.76 -39.29 44.88
CA ALA A 154 53.06 -38.80 44.42
C ALA A 154 53.06 -38.30 42.97
N SER A 155 52.19 -38.87 42.13
CA SER A 155 52.02 -38.50 40.73
C SER A 155 50.93 -37.44 40.57
N CYS A 156 51.19 -36.47 39.70
CA CYS A 156 50.16 -35.55 39.21
C CYS A 156 48.96 -36.32 38.62
N PRO A 157 47.72 -35.85 38.80
CA PRO A 157 46.54 -36.44 38.16
C PRO A 157 46.68 -36.56 36.63
N PRO A 158 45.87 -37.43 36.00
CA PRO A 158 45.77 -37.49 34.55
C PRO A 158 45.43 -36.12 33.97
N ASP A 159 46.04 -35.85 32.82
CA ASP A 159 45.87 -34.64 32.03
C ASP A 159 44.40 -34.48 31.59
N ALA A 160 43.73 -33.45 32.07
CA ALA A 160 42.30 -33.24 31.93
C ALA A 160 42.03 -32.05 31.00
N LYS A 161 41.25 -32.30 29.95
CA LYS A 161 40.82 -31.25 29.01
C LYS A 161 39.43 -30.74 29.35
N SER A 162 39.21 -29.46 29.08
CA SER A 162 37.91 -28.82 29.21
C SER A 162 36.97 -29.26 28.09
N THR A 163 35.66 -29.17 28.34
CA THR A 163 34.60 -29.21 27.30
C THR A 163 33.83 -27.89 27.24
N ASP A 164 34.29 -26.88 27.98
CA ASP A 164 33.63 -25.59 28.09
C ASP A 164 33.89 -24.74 26.84
N VAL A 165 33.10 -23.67 26.72
CA VAL A 165 33.32 -22.63 25.71
C VAL A 165 34.65 -21.93 25.98
N CYS A 166 35.61 -22.11 25.09
CA CYS A 166 36.92 -21.46 25.16
C CYS A 166 36.92 -20.11 24.44
N ARG A 167 36.01 -19.91 23.48
CA ARG A 167 35.77 -18.62 22.85
C ARG A 167 34.26 -18.37 22.73
N PRO A 168 33.72 -17.36 23.42
CA PRO A 168 32.32 -16.98 23.25
C PRO A 168 32.13 -16.27 21.92
N SER A 169 30.93 -16.42 21.34
CA SER A 169 30.50 -15.69 20.14
C SER A 169 30.62 -14.17 20.34
N ALA A 170 31.31 -13.51 19.42
CA ALA A 170 31.54 -12.06 19.37
C ALA A 170 30.41 -11.29 18.67
N GLY A 171 29.41 -11.98 18.10
CA GLY A 171 28.27 -11.36 17.44
C GLY A 171 27.30 -12.37 16.82
N ALA A 172 26.19 -11.88 16.25
CA ALA A 172 25.13 -12.74 15.70
C ALA A 172 25.56 -13.62 14.50
N CYS A 173 26.74 -13.40 13.95
CA CYS A 173 27.33 -14.18 12.85
C CYS A 173 28.58 -14.96 13.26
N ASP A 174 28.75 -15.20 14.54
CA ASP A 174 29.92 -15.87 15.11
C ASP A 174 29.51 -17.10 15.90
N VAL A 175 30.18 -18.21 15.68
CA VAL A 175 29.93 -19.46 16.40
C VAL A 175 30.76 -19.43 17.68
N ALA A 176 30.19 -19.84 18.81
CA ALA A 176 30.99 -20.03 20.01
C ALA A 176 31.78 -21.34 19.90
N GLU A 177 33.10 -21.29 20.08
CA GLU A 177 33.94 -22.49 20.09
C GLU A 177 34.02 -23.10 21.47
N SER A 178 33.70 -24.39 21.51
CA SER A 178 33.87 -25.23 22.69
C SER A 178 35.03 -26.19 22.51
N CYS A 179 35.69 -26.46 23.62
CA CYS A 179 36.70 -27.51 23.69
C CYS A 179 36.08 -28.89 23.44
N ASP A 180 36.82 -29.77 22.77
CA ASP A 180 36.36 -31.11 22.40
C ASP A 180 36.62 -32.16 23.49
N GLY A 181 37.24 -31.76 24.60
CA GLY A 181 37.67 -32.66 25.67
C GLY A 181 38.91 -33.50 25.33
N VAL A 182 39.64 -33.16 24.27
CA VAL A 182 40.80 -33.92 23.78
C VAL A 182 42.02 -33.02 23.50
N THR A 183 41.85 -31.86 22.87
CA THR A 183 42.97 -30.97 22.50
C THR A 183 43.18 -29.82 23.49
N ASP A 184 44.42 -29.36 23.60
CA ASP A 184 44.81 -28.25 24.50
C ASP A 184 44.36 -26.87 23.97
N ASP A 185 44.31 -26.76 22.65
CA ASP A 185 43.97 -25.52 21.95
C ASP A 185 42.47 -25.40 21.70
N CYS A 186 41.97 -24.17 21.78
CA CYS A 186 40.63 -23.84 21.32
C CYS A 186 40.55 -23.99 19.80
N PRO A 187 39.45 -24.52 19.24
CA PRO A 187 39.24 -24.52 17.80
C PRO A 187 39.45 -23.14 17.18
N SER A 188 39.83 -23.11 15.90
CA SER A 188 39.94 -21.86 15.15
C SER A 188 38.57 -21.16 15.08
N ASP A 189 38.59 -19.84 15.10
CA ASP A 189 37.42 -18.95 14.96
C ASP A 189 36.53 -19.36 13.77
N GLN A 190 35.28 -19.73 14.03
CA GLN A 190 34.30 -20.15 13.04
C GLN A 190 33.19 -19.12 12.92
N LEU A 191 33.01 -18.60 11.71
CA LEU A 191 31.91 -17.70 11.40
C LEU A 191 30.71 -18.47 10.87
N GLU A 192 29.52 -17.96 11.17
CA GLU A 192 28.27 -18.46 10.57
C GLU A 192 28.33 -18.32 9.04
N PRO A 193 27.83 -19.31 8.27
CA PRO A 193 27.86 -19.28 6.81
C PRO A 193 27.02 -18.12 6.26
N SER A 194 27.27 -17.76 4.99
CA SER A 194 26.61 -16.59 4.38
C SER A 194 25.10 -16.73 4.14
N THR A 195 24.53 -17.88 4.51
CA THR A 195 23.10 -18.20 4.44
C THR A 195 22.41 -18.06 5.79
N THR A 196 23.16 -17.89 6.88
CA THR A 196 22.58 -17.72 8.22
C THR A 196 21.98 -16.32 8.30
N VAL A 197 20.66 -16.24 8.52
CA VAL A 197 19.95 -14.98 8.75
C VAL A 197 20.25 -14.51 10.16
N CYS A 198 20.96 -13.39 10.29
CA CYS A 198 21.33 -12.79 11.58
C CYS A 198 20.36 -11.70 12.03
N ARG A 199 19.62 -11.11 11.10
CA ARG A 199 18.48 -10.23 11.37
C ARG A 199 17.33 -10.61 10.43
N PRO A 200 16.20 -11.10 10.95
CA PRO A 200 15.02 -11.34 10.13
C PRO A 200 14.35 -10.01 9.77
N ALA A 201 13.69 -9.97 8.62
CA ALA A 201 12.90 -8.82 8.19
C ALA A 201 11.78 -8.50 9.22
N ALA A 202 11.70 -7.26 9.67
CA ALA A 202 10.72 -6.74 10.61
C ALA A 202 9.41 -6.30 9.92
N GLY A 203 9.38 -6.19 8.58
CA GLY A 203 8.19 -5.82 7.82
C GLY A 203 8.39 -5.88 6.31
N ALA A 204 7.38 -5.47 5.54
CA ALA A 204 7.40 -5.54 4.08
C ALA A 204 8.41 -4.58 3.42
N CYS A 205 8.88 -3.57 4.17
CA CYS A 205 9.92 -2.64 3.75
C CYS A 205 11.29 -2.92 4.37
N ASP A 206 11.46 -4.09 4.97
CA ASP A 206 12.70 -4.50 5.60
C ASP A 206 13.28 -5.75 4.92
N ALA A 207 14.57 -5.72 4.62
CA ALA A 207 15.25 -6.91 4.12
C ALA A 207 15.74 -7.75 5.31
N ALA A 208 15.82 -9.07 5.13
CA ALA A 208 16.52 -9.89 6.10
C ALA A 208 18.02 -9.86 5.80
N GLU A 209 18.85 -9.54 6.79
CA GLU A 209 20.30 -9.63 6.66
C GLU A 209 20.79 -11.03 6.97
N SER A 210 21.57 -11.55 6.04
CA SER A 210 22.34 -12.77 6.23
C SER A 210 23.79 -12.43 6.55
N CYS A 211 24.43 -13.30 7.34
CA CYS A 211 25.86 -13.24 7.58
C CYS A 211 26.62 -13.23 6.25
N THR A 212 27.85 -12.72 6.27
CA THR A 212 28.70 -12.71 5.07
C THR A 212 29.61 -13.92 4.97
N GLY A 213 29.72 -14.72 6.04
CA GLY A 213 30.76 -15.72 6.22
C GLY A 213 32.16 -15.14 6.45
N LEU A 214 32.28 -13.82 6.59
CA LEU A 214 33.55 -13.10 6.72
C LEU A 214 33.61 -12.15 7.93
N SER A 215 32.48 -11.95 8.62
CA SER A 215 32.36 -11.07 9.78
C SER A 215 31.50 -11.69 10.87
N ALA A 216 31.94 -11.59 12.12
CA ALA A 216 31.18 -11.93 13.33
C ALA A 216 29.96 -11.02 13.57
N ALA A 217 30.03 -9.78 13.06
CA ALA A 217 28.91 -8.85 13.11
C ALA A 217 27.94 -9.09 11.94
N CYS A 218 26.65 -9.01 12.25
CA CYS A 218 25.59 -8.94 11.25
C CYS A 218 25.75 -7.66 10.41
N PRO A 219 25.50 -7.70 9.09
CA PRO A 219 25.54 -6.51 8.25
C PRO A 219 24.62 -5.38 8.78
N PRO A 220 24.88 -4.12 8.37
CA PRO A 220 23.97 -3.02 8.65
C PRO A 220 22.56 -3.33 8.15
N ASP A 221 21.59 -2.91 8.93
CA ASP A 221 20.17 -3.07 8.65
C ASP A 221 19.76 -2.25 7.41
N LEU A 222 19.33 -2.94 6.34
CA LEU A 222 19.03 -2.34 5.05
C LEU A 222 17.53 -2.30 4.80
N LYS A 223 16.99 -1.08 4.77
CA LYS A 223 15.59 -0.83 4.42
C LYS A 223 15.40 -0.82 2.92
N SER A 224 14.28 -1.39 2.48
CA SER A 224 13.87 -1.47 1.09
C SER A 224 13.50 -0.09 0.55
N VAL A 225 13.67 0.09 -0.77
CA VAL A 225 13.11 1.21 -1.55
C VAL A 225 12.21 0.70 -2.68
N ALA A 226 11.85 -0.60 -2.62
CA ALA A 226 10.99 -1.23 -3.61
C ALA A 226 9.51 -0.95 -3.31
N VAL A 227 8.66 -1.26 -4.29
CA VAL A 227 7.21 -1.32 -4.11
C VAL A 227 6.90 -2.44 -3.10
N CYS A 228 6.32 -2.09 -1.96
CA CYS A 228 5.90 -3.05 -0.93
C CYS A 228 4.44 -3.49 -1.10
N ARG A 229 3.61 -2.65 -1.72
CA ARG A 229 2.24 -2.99 -2.10
C ARG A 229 1.96 -2.41 -3.49
N PRO A 230 1.60 -3.25 -4.47
CA PRO A 230 1.23 -2.78 -5.79
C PRO A 230 -0.18 -2.16 -5.75
N ALA A 231 -0.44 -1.24 -6.68
CA ALA A 231 -1.77 -0.68 -6.88
C ALA A 231 -2.81 -1.80 -7.12
N ALA A 232 -3.91 -1.75 -6.36
CA ALA A 232 -5.00 -2.71 -6.41
C ALA A 232 -5.94 -2.50 -7.61
N ASP A 233 -6.14 -1.26 -8.05
CA ASP A 233 -7.05 -0.88 -9.14
C ASP A 233 -6.67 0.52 -9.71
N LEU A 234 -7.43 1.05 -10.67
CA LEU A 234 -7.08 2.23 -11.47
C LEU A 234 -6.92 3.55 -10.69
N CYS A 235 -7.53 3.67 -9.50
CA CYS A 235 -7.41 4.85 -8.64
C CYS A 235 -6.47 4.65 -7.46
N ASP A 236 -5.74 3.53 -7.45
CA ASP A 236 -4.78 3.20 -6.41
C ASP A 236 -3.35 3.53 -6.85
N LEU A 237 -2.53 4.05 -5.94
CA LEU A 237 -1.11 4.24 -6.19
C LEU A 237 -0.31 3.11 -5.55
N PRO A 238 0.82 2.69 -6.14
CA PRO A 238 1.67 1.70 -5.49
C PRO A 238 2.41 2.32 -4.29
N GLU A 239 2.37 1.66 -3.14
CA GLU A 239 3.17 2.05 -1.99
C GLU A 239 4.63 1.63 -2.17
N VAL A 240 5.51 2.63 -2.07
CA VAL A 240 6.96 2.45 -2.17
C VAL A 240 7.59 2.68 -0.81
N CYS A 241 8.49 1.80 -0.42
CA CYS A 241 9.26 1.97 0.81
C CYS A 241 10.16 3.21 0.72
N ASP A 242 10.30 3.93 1.82
CA ASP A 242 11.05 5.19 1.91
C ASP A 242 12.55 5.00 2.17
N GLY A 243 13.01 3.76 2.33
CA GLY A 243 14.38 3.43 2.73
C GLY A 243 14.70 3.72 4.19
N VAL A 244 13.68 3.90 5.05
CA VAL A 244 13.84 4.19 6.49
C VAL A 244 12.91 3.34 7.37
N SER A 245 11.64 3.18 7.00
CA SER A 245 10.63 2.43 7.76
C SER A 245 10.61 0.94 7.40
N ASP A 246 10.38 0.08 8.40
CA ASP A 246 10.17 -1.37 8.21
C ASP A 246 8.77 -1.67 7.64
N VAL A 247 7.83 -0.75 7.89
CA VAL A 247 6.42 -0.89 7.56
C VAL A 247 6.14 -0.16 6.25
N CYS A 248 5.45 -0.84 5.35
CA CYS A 248 4.91 -0.26 4.12
C CYS A 248 3.99 0.93 4.46
N PRO A 249 4.09 2.07 3.76
CA PRO A 249 3.24 3.21 4.06
C PRO A 249 1.74 2.86 3.93
N PRO A 250 0.86 3.67 4.55
CA PRO A 250 -0.59 3.55 4.37
C PRO A 250 -0.98 3.69 2.88
N ASP A 251 -2.16 3.17 2.52
CA ASP A 251 -2.69 3.30 1.17
C ASP A 251 -2.73 4.76 0.72
N ASP A 252 -2.22 5.02 -0.48
CA ASP A 252 -2.30 6.33 -1.13
C ASP A 252 -3.12 6.21 -2.42
N PHE A 253 -4.08 7.12 -2.59
CA PHE A 253 -5.01 7.06 -3.72
C PHE A 253 -4.70 8.17 -4.72
N ALA A 254 -5.01 7.90 -5.99
CA ALA A 254 -4.94 8.92 -7.02
C ALA A 254 -5.78 10.15 -6.59
N PRO A 255 -5.30 11.38 -6.87
CA PRO A 255 -5.99 12.60 -6.44
C PRO A 255 -7.46 12.64 -6.84
N PRO A 256 -8.31 13.36 -6.09
CA PRO A 256 -9.69 13.57 -6.50
C PRO A 256 -9.72 14.25 -7.88
N PHE A 257 -10.68 13.86 -8.71
CA PHE A 257 -10.83 14.34 -10.09
C PHE A 257 -9.82 13.78 -11.11
N THR A 258 -8.91 12.88 -10.73
CA THR A 258 -8.11 12.13 -11.69
C THR A 258 -9.02 11.22 -12.52
N VAL A 259 -9.04 11.40 -13.85
CA VAL A 259 -9.87 10.58 -14.75
C VAL A 259 -9.34 9.15 -14.78
N CYS A 260 -10.18 8.20 -14.32
CA CYS A 260 -9.86 6.77 -14.32
C CYS A 260 -10.55 6.01 -15.44
N ARG A 261 -11.69 6.52 -15.92
CA ARG A 261 -12.34 6.07 -17.15
C ARG A 261 -12.69 7.28 -18.01
N PRO A 262 -12.13 7.42 -19.22
CA PRO A 262 -12.48 8.51 -20.10
C PRO A 262 -13.89 8.32 -20.68
N SER A 263 -14.53 9.43 -21.02
CA SER A 263 -15.81 9.44 -21.74
C SER A 263 -15.72 8.69 -23.08
N ALA A 264 -16.62 7.74 -23.32
CA ALA A 264 -16.75 7.02 -24.59
C ALA A 264 -17.77 7.65 -25.56
N GLY A 265 -18.49 8.70 -25.14
CA GLY A 265 -19.48 9.38 -25.97
C GLY A 265 -20.24 10.49 -25.24
N ALA A 266 -21.14 11.17 -25.96
CA ALA A 266 -21.88 12.33 -25.43
C ALA A 266 -22.81 11.98 -24.25
N CYS A 267 -23.17 10.71 -24.08
CA CYS A 267 -23.99 10.21 -22.98
C CYS A 267 -23.18 9.45 -21.92
N ASP A 268 -21.86 9.42 -22.05
CA ASP A 268 -20.95 8.73 -21.15
C ASP A 268 -20.02 9.73 -20.46
N PRO A 269 -20.38 10.26 -19.27
CA PRO A 269 -19.46 11.09 -18.49
C PRO A 269 -18.19 10.33 -18.13
N ALA A 270 -17.05 11.04 -18.07
CA ALA A 270 -15.81 10.42 -17.59
C ALA A 270 -15.87 10.20 -16.06
N GLU A 271 -15.56 8.99 -15.57
CA GLU A 271 -15.40 8.76 -14.15
C GLU A 271 -14.05 9.25 -13.64
N THR A 272 -14.10 9.83 -12.45
CA THR A 272 -12.93 10.34 -11.76
C THR A 272 -12.75 9.68 -10.41
N CYS A 273 -11.50 9.49 -10.02
CA CYS A 273 -11.14 9.00 -8.69
C CYS A 273 -11.68 9.95 -7.62
N THR A 274 -12.13 9.38 -6.50
CA THR A 274 -12.65 10.14 -5.36
C THR A 274 -11.54 10.68 -4.45
N GLY A 275 -10.31 10.18 -4.60
CA GLY A 275 -9.20 10.42 -3.67
C GLY A 275 -9.29 9.62 -2.36
N THR A 276 -10.22 8.66 -2.27
CA THR A 276 -10.50 7.90 -1.03
C THR A 276 -10.72 6.41 -1.24
N SER A 277 -10.65 5.93 -2.49
CA SER A 277 -10.95 4.56 -2.88
C SER A 277 -9.99 4.12 -3.97
N PRO A 278 -9.52 2.86 -3.94
CA PRO A 278 -8.64 2.31 -4.98
C PRO A 278 -9.39 2.08 -6.30
N SER A 279 -10.69 1.80 -6.23
CA SER A 279 -11.50 1.53 -7.41
C SER A 279 -12.02 2.80 -8.08
N CYS A 280 -11.98 2.80 -9.40
CA CYS A 280 -12.70 3.76 -10.22
C CYS A 280 -14.22 3.59 -9.97
N PRO A 281 -14.99 4.69 -9.86
CA PRO A 281 -16.44 4.60 -9.75
C PRO A 281 -17.07 3.73 -10.85
N ALA A 282 -18.25 3.19 -10.55
CA ALA A 282 -19.02 2.45 -11.52
C ALA A 282 -19.33 3.35 -12.73
N ASP A 283 -19.27 2.74 -13.91
CA ASP A 283 -19.56 3.37 -15.19
C ASP A 283 -20.97 3.96 -15.20
N ALA A 284 -21.06 5.28 -15.22
CA ALA A 284 -22.31 6.02 -15.12
C ALA A 284 -22.70 6.55 -16.49
N LYS A 285 -23.97 6.41 -16.86
CA LYS A 285 -24.52 6.99 -18.08
C LYS A 285 -25.39 8.19 -17.75
N SER A 286 -25.28 9.24 -18.56
CA SER A 286 -26.06 10.45 -18.36
C SER A 286 -27.53 10.23 -18.73
N THR A 287 -28.41 11.06 -18.19
CA THR A 287 -29.81 11.23 -18.63
C THR A 287 -30.06 12.66 -19.16
N ASP A 288 -29.00 13.44 -19.29
CA ASP A 288 -29.08 14.83 -19.72
C ASP A 288 -29.33 14.94 -21.23
N VAL A 289 -29.74 16.12 -21.66
CA VAL A 289 -29.85 16.47 -23.08
C VAL A 289 -28.45 16.45 -23.70
N CYS A 290 -28.21 15.52 -24.62
CA CYS A 290 -26.94 15.39 -25.33
C CYS A 290 -26.93 16.15 -26.67
N ARG A 291 -28.11 16.40 -27.25
CA ARG A 291 -28.28 17.27 -28.40
C ARG A 291 -29.50 18.17 -28.19
N PRO A 292 -29.32 19.49 -28.06
CA PRO A 292 -30.44 20.41 -27.96
C PRO A 292 -31.14 20.56 -29.31
N SER A 293 -32.44 20.87 -29.28
CA SER A 293 -33.24 21.19 -30.46
C SER A 293 -32.62 22.35 -31.27
N ALA A 294 -32.40 22.11 -32.56
CA ALA A 294 -31.83 23.05 -33.51
C ALA A 294 -32.88 23.95 -34.20
N GLY A 295 -34.18 23.76 -33.90
CA GLY A 295 -35.25 24.56 -34.47
C GLY A 295 -36.65 24.10 -34.01
N PRO A 296 -37.73 24.80 -34.41
CA PRO A 296 -39.08 24.51 -33.96
C PRO A 296 -39.64 23.16 -34.44
N CYS A 297 -38.98 22.50 -35.40
CA CYS A 297 -39.34 21.17 -35.91
C CYS A 297 -38.40 20.07 -35.42
N ASP A 298 -37.60 20.36 -34.40
CA ASP A 298 -36.56 19.45 -33.89
C ASP A 298 -36.84 19.08 -32.43
N VAL A 299 -36.77 17.80 -32.12
CA VAL A 299 -36.89 17.31 -30.74
C VAL A 299 -35.50 17.25 -30.15
N ALA A 300 -35.31 17.73 -28.91
CA ALA A 300 -34.03 17.56 -28.24
C ALA A 300 -33.80 16.09 -27.86
N GLU A 301 -32.63 15.53 -28.16
CA GLU A 301 -32.27 14.19 -27.72
C GLU A 301 -31.65 14.20 -26.32
N SER A 302 -32.21 13.34 -25.46
CA SER A 302 -31.67 13.04 -24.15
C SER A 302 -31.10 11.64 -24.10
N CYS A 303 -30.06 11.48 -23.30
CA CYS A 303 -29.49 10.18 -22.98
C CYS A 303 -30.50 9.32 -22.22
N ASP A 304 -30.44 8.00 -22.44
CA ASP A 304 -31.37 7.03 -21.84
C ASP A 304 -30.88 6.44 -20.51
N GLY A 305 -29.70 6.85 -20.04
CA GLY A 305 -29.05 6.29 -18.87
C GLY A 305 -28.46 4.88 -19.09
N VAL A 306 -28.28 4.45 -20.35
CA VAL A 306 -27.77 3.11 -20.69
C VAL A 306 -26.65 3.16 -21.75
N GLY A 307 -26.82 3.91 -22.83
CA GLY A 307 -25.86 3.96 -23.94
C GLY A 307 -24.86 5.12 -23.85
N ASP A 308 -23.69 4.96 -24.48
CA ASP A 308 -22.64 5.99 -24.55
C ASP A 308 -22.94 7.08 -25.59
N ALA A 309 -23.69 6.71 -26.63
CA ALA A 309 -24.01 7.58 -27.75
C ALA A 309 -25.33 8.32 -27.50
N CYS A 310 -25.36 9.59 -27.91
CA CYS A 310 -26.62 10.33 -28.02
C CYS A 310 -27.55 9.64 -29.04
N PRO A 311 -28.86 9.55 -28.77
CA PRO A 311 -29.79 8.97 -29.73
C PRO A 311 -29.70 9.64 -31.12
N PRO A 312 -30.14 8.93 -32.18
CA PRO A 312 -30.30 9.52 -33.50
C PRO A 312 -31.25 10.71 -33.47
N ASP A 313 -31.04 11.66 -34.38
CA ASP A 313 -31.88 12.86 -34.55
C ASP A 313 -33.36 12.48 -34.77
N VAL A 314 -34.24 13.11 -33.99
CA VAL A 314 -35.69 12.93 -34.11
C VAL A 314 -36.37 14.27 -34.39
N PHE A 315 -37.03 14.35 -35.54
CA PHE A 315 -37.79 15.54 -35.92
C PHE A 315 -39.26 15.42 -35.50
N GLU A 316 -39.88 16.57 -35.25
CA GLU A 316 -41.33 16.67 -35.06
C GLU A 316 -42.09 16.11 -36.27
N PRO A 317 -43.21 15.38 -36.08
CA PRO A 317 -43.95 14.78 -37.16
C PRO A 317 -44.47 15.84 -38.16
N PRO A 318 -44.77 15.43 -39.41
CA PRO A 318 -45.14 16.37 -40.46
C PRO A 318 -46.49 17.08 -40.25
N SER A 319 -47.21 16.77 -39.17
CA SER A 319 -48.43 17.47 -38.75
C SER A 319 -48.19 18.57 -37.72
N THR A 320 -46.97 18.69 -37.17
CA THR A 320 -46.66 19.71 -36.17
C THR A 320 -46.58 21.07 -36.85
N VAL A 321 -47.44 22.01 -36.43
CA VAL A 321 -47.43 23.40 -36.93
C VAL A 321 -46.26 24.14 -36.30
N CYS A 322 -45.30 24.58 -37.12
CA CYS A 322 -44.11 25.31 -36.67
C CYS A 322 -44.20 26.82 -36.88
N ARG A 323 -45.10 27.25 -37.76
CA ARG A 323 -45.52 28.65 -37.92
C ARG A 323 -47.03 28.67 -38.16
N ALA A 324 -47.75 29.41 -37.32
CA ALA A 324 -49.19 29.58 -37.47
C ALA A 324 -49.50 30.59 -38.57
N SER A 325 -50.65 30.43 -39.22
CA SER A 325 -51.20 31.41 -40.18
C SER A 325 -51.41 32.77 -39.51
N ALA A 326 -50.89 33.83 -40.13
CA ALA A 326 -51.03 35.22 -39.72
C ALA A 326 -52.21 35.95 -40.39
N GLY A 327 -52.91 35.32 -41.34
CA GLY A 327 -54.04 35.92 -42.04
C GLY A 327 -54.64 35.05 -43.15
N ALA A 328 -55.67 35.56 -43.82
CA ALA A 328 -56.41 34.82 -44.86
C ALA A 328 -55.57 34.48 -46.11
N CYS A 329 -54.46 35.18 -46.32
CA CYS A 329 -53.50 34.93 -47.39
C CYS A 329 -52.24 34.21 -46.92
N ASP A 330 -52.22 33.72 -45.67
CA ASP A 330 -51.08 33.05 -45.07
C ASP A 330 -51.47 31.63 -44.66
N ALA A 331 -50.75 30.63 -45.15
CA ALA A 331 -50.95 29.26 -44.72
C ALA A 331 -50.11 28.99 -43.47
N ALA A 332 -50.56 28.10 -42.59
CA ALA A 332 -49.70 27.64 -41.51
C ALA A 332 -48.66 26.64 -42.07
N GLU A 333 -47.37 26.86 -41.80
CA GLU A 333 -46.34 25.87 -42.11
C GLU A 333 -46.31 24.75 -41.08
N THR A 334 -46.22 23.54 -41.60
CA THR A 334 -46.03 22.32 -40.83
C THR A 334 -44.61 21.80 -41.04
N CYS A 335 -44.07 21.14 -40.01
CA CYS A 335 -42.79 20.47 -40.12
C CYS A 335 -42.80 19.46 -41.26
N THR A 336 -41.64 19.13 -41.81
CA THR A 336 -41.54 18.13 -42.89
C THR A 336 -41.43 16.70 -42.36
N GLY A 337 -41.17 16.52 -41.06
CA GLY A 337 -40.77 15.24 -40.48
C GLY A 337 -39.33 14.82 -40.77
N SER A 338 -38.53 15.68 -41.42
CA SER A 338 -37.18 15.33 -41.89
C SER A 338 -36.14 16.42 -41.68
N GLY A 339 -36.46 17.49 -40.96
CA GLY A 339 -35.53 18.58 -40.72
C GLY A 339 -35.97 19.51 -39.59
N ALA A 340 -34.98 20.10 -38.92
CA ALA A 340 -35.15 20.94 -37.74
C ALA A 340 -35.79 22.30 -38.01
N ALA A 341 -35.62 22.83 -39.22
CA ALA A 341 -36.14 24.14 -39.60
C ALA A 341 -37.60 24.03 -40.05
N CYS A 342 -38.41 25.00 -39.62
CA CYS A 342 -39.73 25.23 -40.21
C CYS A 342 -39.57 25.59 -41.70
N PRO A 343 -40.42 25.08 -42.61
CA PRO A 343 -40.39 25.48 -44.00
C PRO A 343 -40.45 27.00 -44.19
N PRO A 344 -39.95 27.51 -45.34
CA PRO A 344 -40.10 28.91 -45.69
C PRO A 344 -41.57 29.32 -45.69
N ASP A 345 -41.79 30.53 -45.20
CA ASP A 345 -43.10 31.16 -45.11
C ASP A 345 -43.71 31.37 -46.51
N LEU A 346 -44.81 30.68 -46.81
CA LEU A 346 -45.41 30.64 -48.14
C LEU A 346 -46.78 31.32 -48.13
N LYS A 347 -46.84 32.48 -48.78
CA LYS A 347 -48.09 33.23 -48.94
C LYS A 347 -48.92 32.66 -50.09
N SER A 348 -50.23 32.62 -49.86
CA SER A 348 -51.20 32.14 -50.84
C SER A 348 -51.22 33.05 -52.08
N THR A 349 -51.60 32.50 -53.22
CA THR A 349 -52.00 33.25 -54.43
C THR A 349 -53.47 33.01 -54.78
N GLY A 350 -54.18 32.29 -53.92
CA GLY A 350 -55.59 31.96 -54.10
C GLY A 350 -56.52 33.12 -53.80
N VAL A 351 -57.79 32.92 -54.14
CA VAL A 351 -58.87 33.84 -53.77
C VAL A 351 -59.08 33.78 -52.25
N CYS A 352 -58.89 34.91 -51.58
CA CYS A 352 -59.12 35.06 -50.14
C CYS A 352 -60.50 35.64 -49.81
N ARG A 353 -61.11 36.35 -50.77
CA ARG A 353 -62.50 36.79 -50.71
C ARG A 353 -63.14 36.61 -52.08
N ALA A 354 -64.23 35.86 -52.14
CA ALA A 354 -65.00 35.69 -53.36
C ALA A 354 -65.86 36.93 -53.63
N ALA A 355 -66.09 37.24 -54.91
CA ALA A 355 -66.99 38.31 -55.32
C ALA A 355 -68.40 38.09 -54.77
N ALA A 356 -68.95 39.09 -54.08
CA ALA A 356 -70.27 39.06 -53.48
C ALA A 356 -71.41 39.23 -54.50
N GLY A 357 -71.15 39.79 -55.69
CA GLY A 357 -72.13 40.00 -56.74
C GLY A 357 -71.52 40.39 -58.10
N GLY A 358 -72.38 40.70 -59.08
CA GLY A 358 -71.95 41.05 -60.45
C GLY A 358 -71.23 42.39 -60.59
N CYS A 359 -71.16 43.19 -59.53
CA CYS A 359 -70.42 44.46 -59.46
C CYS A 359 -69.23 44.39 -58.50
N ASP A 360 -68.75 43.20 -58.21
CA ASP A 360 -67.69 42.96 -57.26
C ASP A 360 -66.52 42.21 -57.87
N VAL A 361 -65.31 42.47 -57.40
CA VAL A 361 -64.10 41.76 -57.84
C VAL A 361 -63.72 40.78 -56.74
N ALA A 362 -63.39 39.54 -57.09
CA ALA A 362 -62.84 38.61 -56.10
C ALA A 362 -61.40 39.01 -55.76
N GLU A 363 -61.09 39.22 -54.48
CA GLU A 363 -59.73 39.49 -54.04
C GLU A 363 -58.91 38.21 -53.97
N SER A 364 -57.78 38.25 -54.66
CA SER A 364 -56.78 37.19 -54.63
C SER A 364 -55.53 37.69 -53.91
N CYS A 365 -54.91 36.79 -53.16
CA CYS A 365 -53.65 37.05 -52.50
C CYS A 365 -52.55 37.32 -53.53
N ASP A 366 -51.61 38.20 -53.19
CA ASP A 366 -50.52 38.64 -54.08
C ASP A 366 -49.27 37.74 -54.01
N GLY A 367 -49.28 36.72 -53.16
CA GLY A 367 -48.12 35.88 -52.88
C GLY A 367 -47.06 36.55 -51.99
N VAL A 368 -47.39 37.67 -51.33
CA VAL A 368 -46.46 38.43 -50.48
C VAL A 368 -47.08 38.84 -49.13
N SER A 369 -48.35 39.24 -49.09
CA SER A 369 -49.04 39.71 -47.88
C SER A 369 -49.81 38.60 -47.16
N ASP A 370 -49.84 38.66 -45.82
CA ASP A 370 -50.67 37.78 -44.98
C ASP A 370 -52.15 38.14 -45.04
N ALA A 371 -52.45 39.41 -45.34
CA ALA A 371 -53.80 39.92 -45.38
C ALA A 371 -54.38 39.81 -46.79
N CYS A 372 -55.67 39.51 -46.87
CA CYS A 372 -56.42 39.66 -48.10
C CYS A 372 -56.45 41.13 -48.51
N PRO A 373 -56.28 41.47 -49.80
CA PRO A 373 -56.48 42.83 -50.28
C PRO A 373 -57.80 43.43 -49.82
N SER A 374 -57.85 44.76 -49.72
CA SER A 374 -59.09 45.45 -49.39
C SER A 374 -60.15 45.20 -50.46
N ASP A 375 -61.38 45.00 -49.98
CA ASP A 375 -62.58 44.80 -50.79
C ASP A 375 -62.71 45.89 -51.89
N THR A 376 -62.75 45.47 -53.15
CA THR A 376 -62.77 46.36 -54.31
C THR A 376 -63.97 46.08 -55.21
N VAL A 377 -64.92 47.01 -55.19
CA VAL A 377 -66.07 46.99 -56.10
C VAL A 377 -65.69 47.47 -57.51
N ILE A 378 -66.39 46.96 -58.53
CA ILE A 378 -66.20 47.36 -59.92
C ILE A 378 -66.54 48.86 -60.08
N PRO A 379 -65.71 49.66 -60.79
CA PRO A 379 -65.94 51.09 -61.00
C PRO A 379 -67.31 51.41 -61.63
N ALA A 380 -67.79 52.62 -61.36
CA ALA A 380 -69.06 53.08 -61.91
C ALA A 380 -69.09 53.04 -63.45
N GLY A 381 -70.22 52.63 -64.03
CA GLY A 381 -70.44 52.63 -65.48
C GLY A 381 -70.10 51.32 -66.20
N ILE A 382 -69.56 50.31 -65.50
CA ILE A 382 -69.40 48.96 -66.06
C ILE A 382 -70.74 48.23 -66.03
N VAL A 383 -71.16 47.70 -67.19
CA VAL A 383 -72.42 46.94 -67.31
C VAL A 383 -72.28 45.62 -66.56
N CYS A 384 -73.17 45.41 -65.59
CA CYS A 384 -73.22 44.19 -64.79
C CYS A 384 -74.44 43.32 -65.12
N ARG A 385 -75.47 43.92 -65.72
CA ARG A 385 -76.56 43.22 -66.40
C ARG A 385 -76.85 43.92 -67.74
N PRO A 386 -76.74 43.21 -68.87
CA PRO A 386 -77.05 43.77 -70.17
C PRO A 386 -78.56 43.91 -70.36
N ALA A 387 -79.00 44.88 -71.16
CA ALA A 387 -80.40 45.06 -71.54
C ALA A 387 -80.94 43.81 -72.29
N ALA A 388 -82.08 43.28 -71.84
CA ALA A 388 -82.79 42.14 -72.40
C ALA A 388 -83.74 42.50 -73.57
N GLY A 389 -83.93 43.80 -73.88
CA GLY A 389 -84.77 44.26 -74.98
C GLY A 389 -84.75 45.78 -75.18
N GLY A 390 -85.52 46.28 -76.16
CA GLY A 390 -85.55 47.71 -76.53
C GLY A 390 -86.21 48.64 -75.50
N CYS A 391 -86.87 48.07 -74.49
CA CYS A 391 -87.41 48.79 -73.33
C CYS A 391 -86.70 48.46 -72.02
N ASP A 392 -85.61 47.71 -72.08
CA ASP A 392 -84.79 47.41 -70.92
C ASP A 392 -83.57 48.34 -70.87
N VAL A 393 -83.20 48.80 -69.68
CA VAL A 393 -82.01 49.64 -69.47
C VAL A 393 -80.92 48.75 -68.91
N ALA A 394 -79.75 48.69 -69.56
CA ALA A 394 -78.63 47.95 -69.01
C ALA A 394 -78.20 48.52 -67.66
N GLU A 395 -78.14 47.69 -66.62
CA GLU A 395 -77.66 48.11 -65.31
C GLU A 395 -76.15 48.20 -65.29
N THR A 396 -75.67 49.38 -64.92
CA THR A 396 -74.26 49.63 -64.68
C THR A 396 -73.96 49.68 -63.19
N CYS A 397 -72.82 49.16 -62.78
CA CYS A 397 -72.31 49.32 -61.43
C CYS A 397 -72.29 50.79 -61.03
N THR A 398 -72.60 51.06 -59.76
CA THR A 398 -72.59 52.42 -59.20
C THR A 398 -71.20 52.84 -58.71
N GLY A 399 -70.27 51.90 -58.62
CA GLY A 399 -68.97 52.09 -57.96
C GLY A 399 -69.03 52.12 -56.43
N ALA A 400 -70.19 51.83 -55.82
CA ALA A 400 -70.39 51.85 -54.37
C ALA A 400 -71.00 50.55 -53.80
N SER A 401 -71.44 49.62 -54.65
CA SER A 401 -72.12 48.38 -54.26
C SER A 401 -71.56 47.20 -55.05
N ALA A 402 -71.34 46.08 -54.36
CA ALA A 402 -70.97 44.78 -54.93
C ALA A 402 -72.09 44.15 -55.79
N PHE A 403 -73.33 44.59 -55.58
CA PHE A 403 -74.50 44.10 -56.32
C PHE A 403 -74.89 45.08 -57.43
N CYS A 404 -75.37 44.53 -58.55
CA CYS A 404 -76.05 45.30 -59.58
C CYS A 404 -77.20 46.12 -59.01
N PRO A 405 -77.46 47.33 -59.55
CA PRO A 405 -78.73 48.02 -59.34
C PRO A 405 -79.94 47.12 -59.62
N ALA A 406 -81.08 47.53 -59.07
CA ALA A 406 -82.35 46.91 -59.42
C ALA A 406 -82.63 47.09 -60.92
N ASP A 407 -83.27 46.06 -61.49
CA ASP A 407 -83.66 45.96 -62.90
C ASP A 407 -84.51 47.17 -63.32
N ALA A 408 -83.97 48.02 -64.19
CA ALA A 408 -84.58 49.29 -64.56
C ALA A 408 -85.15 49.22 -65.98
N LYS A 409 -86.43 49.56 -66.12
CA LYS A 409 -87.11 49.59 -67.41
C LYS A 409 -87.20 51.01 -67.94
N SER A 410 -87.04 51.16 -69.24
CA SER A 410 -87.11 52.44 -69.93
C SER A 410 -88.56 52.96 -69.92
N THR A 411 -88.73 54.27 -69.99
CA THR A 411 -90.01 54.91 -70.35
C THR A 411 -89.87 55.74 -71.63
N ALA A 412 -88.75 55.58 -72.34
CA ALA A 412 -88.47 56.31 -73.57
C ALA A 412 -89.25 55.72 -74.74
N VAL A 413 -89.34 56.50 -75.81
CA VAL A 413 -89.84 56.02 -77.11
C VAL A 413 -88.89 54.94 -77.63
N CYS A 414 -89.38 53.72 -77.76
CA CYS A 414 -88.64 52.59 -78.29
C CYS A 414 -88.87 52.39 -79.79
N ARG A 415 -89.98 52.91 -80.31
CA ARG A 415 -90.25 53.00 -81.75
C ARG A 415 -90.86 54.37 -82.08
N PRO A 416 -90.21 55.19 -82.92
CA PRO A 416 -90.73 56.49 -83.32
C PRO A 416 -91.83 56.34 -84.37
N SER A 417 -92.77 57.30 -84.40
CA SER A 417 -93.82 57.40 -85.41
C SER A 417 -93.25 57.44 -86.84
N ALA A 418 -93.70 56.52 -87.68
CA ALA A 418 -93.34 56.33 -89.09
C ALA A 418 -94.21 57.16 -90.07
N GLY A 419 -95.14 57.99 -89.57
CA GLY A 419 -95.98 58.84 -90.40
C GLY A 419 -97.10 59.57 -89.64
N PRO A 420 -97.89 60.44 -90.30
CA PRO A 420 -98.94 61.24 -89.65
C PRO A 420 -100.09 60.40 -89.07
N CYS A 421 -100.17 59.10 -89.38
CA CYS A 421 -101.15 58.17 -88.84
C CYS A 421 -100.55 57.13 -87.88
N ASP A 422 -99.31 57.31 -87.48
CA ASP A 422 -98.59 56.40 -86.61
C ASP A 422 -98.38 57.03 -85.24
N LEU A 423 -98.64 56.29 -84.17
CA LEU A 423 -98.25 56.72 -82.83
C LEU A 423 -96.80 56.31 -82.57
N ALA A 424 -96.14 56.96 -81.62
CA ALA A 424 -94.82 56.54 -81.18
C ALA A 424 -94.98 55.61 -79.97
N GLU A 425 -94.46 54.38 -80.04
CA GLU A 425 -94.51 53.45 -78.93
C GLU A 425 -93.47 53.83 -77.88
N SER A 426 -93.97 54.10 -76.68
CA SER A 426 -93.15 54.37 -75.51
C SER A 426 -93.18 53.20 -74.55
N CYS A 427 -92.03 52.89 -73.97
CA CYS A 427 -91.92 51.87 -72.95
C CYS A 427 -92.79 52.21 -71.73
N ASP A 428 -93.40 51.19 -71.11
CA ASP A 428 -94.34 51.33 -69.99
C ASP A 428 -93.65 51.38 -68.61
N GLY A 429 -92.33 51.22 -68.58
CA GLY A 429 -91.55 51.12 -67.34
C GLY A 429 -91.70 49.77 -66.63
N VAL A 430 -92.20 48.73 -67.29
CA VAL A 430 -92.41 47.39 -66.71
C VAL A 430 -91.82 46.26 -67.56
N GLY A 431 -92.02 46.27 -68.89
CA GLY A 431 -91.57 45.20 -69.79
C GLY A 431 -90.25 45.47 -70.53
N ASP A 432 -89.53 44.41 -70.90
CA ASP A 432 -88.27 44.50 -71.67
C ASP A 432 -88.49 44.83 -73.15
N SER A 433 -89.68 44.50 -73.64
CA SER A 433 -90.07 44.64 -75.03
C SER A 433 -90.82 45.94 -75.28
N CYS A 434 -90.52 46.58 -76.42
CA CYS A 434 -91.34 47.67 -76.95
C CYS A 434 -92.79 47.21 -77.15
N PRO A 435 -93.80 48.04 -76.81
CA PRO A 435 -95.19 47.74 -77.11
C PRO A 435 -95.41 47.42 -78.60
N ALA A 436 -96.52 46.74 -78.89
CA ALA A 436 -96.95 46.53 -80.26
C ALA A 436 -97.20 47.87 -80.97
N ASP A 437 -97.06 47.85 -82.30
CA ASP A 437 -97.34 49.00 -83.17
C ASP A 437 -98.78 49.50 -82.94
N ASP A 438 -98.94 50.79 -82.68
CA ASP A 438 -100.23 51.42 -82.42
C ASP A 438 -100.46 52.59 -83.37
N PHE A 439 -101.64 52.64 -84.00
CA PHE A 439 -101.96 53.65 -85.01
C PHE A 439 -102.92 54.71 -84.48
N VAL A 440 -102.87 55.90 -85.06
CA VAL A 440 -103.85 56.95 -84.76
C VAL A 440 -105.25 56.43 -85.10
N SER A 441 -106.22 56.66 -84.20
CA SER A 441 -107.59 56.20 -84.33
C SER A 441 -108.20 56.46 -85.72
N ALA A 442 -108.96 55.49 -86.23
CA ALA A 442 -109.63 55.63 -87.50
C ALA A 442 -110.53 56.89 -87.53
N GLY A 443 -110.42 57.70 -88.58
CA GLY A 443 -111.17 58.95 -88.72
C GLY A 443 -110.43 60.23 -88.30
N THR A 444 -109.22 60.14 -87.74
CA THR A 444 -108.39 61.33 -87.48
C THR A 444 -107.84 61.88 -88.79
N VAL A 445 -108.04 63.18 -89.05
CA VAL A 445 -107.58 63.84 -90.28
C VAL A 445 -106.04 63.87 -90.30
N CYS A 446 -105.44 63.20 -91.26
CA CYS A 446 -103.99 63.16 -91.47
C CYS A 446 -103.55 64.04 -92.64
N ARG A 447 -104.48 64.41 -93.52
CA ARG A 447 -104.29 65.42 -94.56
C ARG A 447 -105.57 66.25 -94.66
N PRO A 448 -105.48 67.58 -94.50
CA PRO A 448 -106.64 68.45 -94.59
C PRO A 448 -107.08 68.67 -96.05
N SER A 449 -108.37 68.94 -96.26
CA SER A 449 -108.97 69.23 -97.57
C SER A 449 -108.30 70.41 -98.30
N ALA A 450 -107.90 70.21 -99.56
CA ALA A 450 -107.30 71.22 -100.44
C ALA A 450 -108.30 71.90 -101.40
N GLY A 451 -109.59 71.97 -101.06
CA GLY A 451 -110.59 72.76 -101.80
C GLY A 451 -111.98 72.13 -101.83
N GLY A 452 -112.94 72.79 -102.51
CA GLY A 452 -114.35 72.38 -102.55
C GLY A 452 -114.67 71.06 -103.28
N CYS A 453 -113.65 70.32 -103.75
CA CYS A 453 -113.77 69.03 -104.41
C CYS A 453 -112.78 67.98 -103.89
N ASP A 454 -112.15 68.22 -102.73
CA ASP A 454 -111.12 67.34 -102.13
C ASP A 454 -111.51 66.98 -100.68
N PRO A 455 -111.99 65.75 -100.39
CA PRO A 455 -112.34 65.36 -99.03
C PRO A 455 -111.09 65.18 -98.15
N PRO A 456 -111.13 65.48 -96.84
CA PRO A 456 -109.97 65.24 -95.97
C PRO A 456 -109.66 63.75 -95.82
N GLU A 457 -108.41 63.34 -96.04
CA GLU A 457 -107.98 61.98 -95.75
C GLU A 457 -107.83 61.77 -94.24
N THR A 458 -108.37 60.64 -93.80
CA THR A 458 -108.35 60.23 -92.41
C THR A 458 -107.57 58.94 -92.24
N CYS A 459 -106.91 58.81 -91.09
CA CYS A 459 -106.21 57.58 -90.73
C CYS A 459 -107.18 56.39 -90.73
N THR A 460 -106.70 55.23 -91.17
CA THR A 460 -107.50 53.99 -91.22
C THR A 460 -107.52 53.25 -89.89
N GLY A 461 -106.65 53.62 -88.94
CA GLY A 461 -106.43 52.91 -87.68
C GLY A 461 -105.60 51.63 -87.80
N ILE A 462 -105.04 51.33 -88.98
CA ILE A 462 -104.24 50.11 -89.23
C ILE A 462 -102.96 50.36 -90.04
N ALA A 463 -102.64 51.62 -90.39
CA ALA A 463 -101.47 51.96 -91.21
C ALA A 463 -100.87 53.31 -90.80
N ALA A 464 -99.53 53.37 -90.77
CA ALA A 464 -98.74 54.55 -90.40
C ALA A 464 -98.88 55.73 -91.40
N THR A 465 -99.20 55.42 -92.66
CA THR A 465 -99.33 56.40 -93.74
C THR A 465 -100.76 56.90 -93.90
N CYS A 466 -100.91 58.20 -94.15
CA CYS A 466 -102.19 58.76 -94.60
C CYS A 466 -102.60 58.14 -95.95
N PRO A 467 -103.87 57.75 -96.15
CA PRO A 467 -104.35 57.24 -97.44
C PRO A 467 -104.05 58.19 -98.62
N PRO A 468 -103.92 57.66 -99.84
CA PRO A 468 -103.84 58.49 -101.05
C PRO A 468 -105.21 59.13 -101.38
N ASP A 469 -105.17 60.29 -102.06
CA ASP A 469 -106.35 61.07 -102.46
C ASP A 469 -107.36 60.24 -103.30
N VAL A 470 -108.66 60.53 -103.16
CA VAL A 470 -109.78 59.80 -103.80
C VAL A 470 -110.72 60.65 -104.64
#